data_AF-A0A428N6X3-F1
#
_entry.id   AF-A0A428N6X3-F1
#
_cell.length_a   1.000
_cell.length_b   1.000
_cell.length_c   1.000
_cell.angle_alpha   90.00
_cell.angle_beta   90.00
_cell.angle_gamma   90.00
#
_symmetry.space_group_name_H-M   'P 1'
#
loop_
_entity.id
_entity.type
_entity.pdbx_description
1 polymer ?
#
loop_
_entity_poly.entity_id
_entity_poly.type
_entity_poly.pdbx_seq_one_letter_code
_entity_poly.pdbx_strand_id
1 'polypeptide(L)'
;MVSKARLRQVDSMGRIVIPKDVRDQLQLNDHPLTLQHFMDRQAVVVTKATTKEPKEEHKLLDEQGRLLIPADIRHEYEWEKGEQIEVDVEEGSILLQGLLSKCAICESKYSLVKIKGMFLCDDCLAAGNQAIAARWQRVFDQLFKEYTDYCEKSVTFTDIEDVHQARVKGRRLQTLLVFLGVSQDHKLLEKLQDAHKRLGNVRERDVLVYAFEKRARKEENSDHANVYWKVRELVDEKRQKEQNKLENNLPKIINAKFVERWETFTARELQKRVLSLDVQERVTQYENHFAEKVEKYKVAVDEEGDSSKSALKALHDVRITSKELRYIYQYLGMIYGRNYADYAKQYKEYQRQFGDINDIRDWLSEIKNYRKKIDAPAEHVQAVRYKLTEDLQERAKKIDMEI
;
A
#
# COMPACT_ATOMS: atom_id res chain seq x y z
N MET A 1 22.63 42.65 -1.84
CA MET A 1 24.04 42.46 -1.42
C MET A 1 24.07 41.22 -0.55
N VAL A 2 24.87 40.21 -0.92
CA VAL A 2 25.00 38.97 -0.15
C VAL A 2 25.70 39.32 1.17
N SER A 3 24.96 39.26 2.29
CA SER A 3 25.54 39.34 3.63
C SER A 3 26.62 38.28 3.75
N LYS A 4 27.85 38.69 4.08
CA LYS A 4 28.96 37.76 4.28
C LYS A 4 28.70 37.05 5.61
N ALA A 5 28.32 35.77 5.56
CA ALA A 5 28.05 34.94 6.75
C ALA A 5 29.14 35.14 7.82
N ARG A 6 28.75 35.62 9.01
CA ARG A 6 29.70 35.93 10.08
C ARG A 6 29.80 34.74 11.03
N LEU A 7 30.71 33.83 10.75
CA LEU A 7 30.89 32.60 11.55
C LEU A 7 31.72 32.85 12.81
N ARG A 8 31.28 32.30 13.94
CA ARG A 8 31.90 32.42 15.26
C ARG A 8 31.85 31.08 15.98
N GLN A 9 32.81 30.82 16.85
CA GLN A 9 32.84 29.59 17.63
C GLN A 9 32.34 29.81 19.05
N VAL A 10 31.64 28.82 19.60
CA VAL A 10 31.34 28.75 21.03
C VAL A 10 32.63 28.47 21.80
N ASP A 11 32.99 29.35 22.73
CA ASP A 11 34.20 29.18 23.54
C ASP A 11 34.01 28.17 24.69
N SER A 12 35.07 27.91 25.46
CA SER A 12 35.02 26.95 26.59
C SER A 12 34.06 27.36 27.73
N MET A 13 33.59 28.60 27.75
CA MET A 13 32.65 29.13 28.73
C MET A 13 31.23 29.26 28.15
N GLY A 14 30.99 28.82 26.91
CA GLY A 14 29.69 28.95 26.26
C GLY A 14 29.39 30.36 25.72
N ARG A 15 30.43 31.16 25.44
CA ARG A 15 30.28 32.52 24.93
C ARG A 15 30.52 32.59 23.43
N ILE A 16 29.85 33.53 22.77
CA ILE A 16 29.95 33.78 21.32
C ILE A 16 30.35 35.25 21.11
N VAL A 17 31.35 35.49 20.26
CA VAL A 17 31.82 36.85 19.94
C VAL A 17 30.83 37.54 19.00
N ILE A 18 30.22 38.65 19.43
CA ILE A 18 29.42 39.48 18.52
C ILE A 18 30.38 40.36 17.68
N PRO A 19 30.36 40.23 16.34
CA PRO A 19 31.24 40.98 15.44
C PRO A 19 31.17 42.49 15.69
N LYS A 20 32.31 43.19 15.65
CA LYS A 20 32.39 44.63 15.95
C LYS A 20 31.48 45.45 15.03
N ASP A 21 31.44 45.12 13.75
CA ASP A 21 30.56 45.76 12.77
C ASP A 21 29.06 45.60 13.10
N VAL A 22 28.65 44.44 13.64
CA VAL A 22 27.28 44.23 14.14
C VAL A 22 27.01 45.06 15.39
N ARG A 23 27.96 45.10 16.34
CA ARG A 23 27.83 45.88 17.58
C ARG A 23 27.71 47.37 17.31
N ASP A 24 28.51 47.87 16.38
CA ASP A 24 28.52 49.28 15.98
C ASP A 24 27.24 49.62 15.20
N GLN A 25 26.82 48.75 14.27
CA GLN A 25 25.58 48.91 13.49
C GLN A 25 24.34 49.00 14.39
N LEU A 26 24.24 48.11 15.39
CA LEU A 26 23.09 48.05 16.28
C LEU A 26 23.26 48.90 17.54
N GLN A 27 24.40 49.58 17.73
CA GLN A 27 24.74 50.37 18.92
C GLN A 27 24.52 49.59 20.22
N LEU A 28 25.15 48.42 20.32
CA LEU A 28 24.97 47.49 21.45
C LEU A 28 25.95 47.72 22.60
N ASN A 29 26.99 48.53 22.40
CA ASN A 29 28.00 48.76 23.42
C ASN A 29 27.31 49.38 24.66
N ASP A 30 27.54 48.76 25.82
CA ASP A 30 27.00 49.15 27.14
C ASP A 30 25.46 49.08 27.29
N HIS A 31 24.75 48.46 26.34
CA HIS A 31 23.31 48.26 26.46
C HIS A 31 22.98 46.87 27.01
N PRO A 32 22.04 46.74 27.97
CA PRO A 32 21.52 45.45 28.36
C PRO A 32 20.82 44.77 27.17
N LEU A 33 21.03 43.47 27.02
CA LEU A 33 20.48 42.64 25.97
C LEU A 33 19.53 41.59 26.54
N THR A 34 18.54 41.18 25.77
CA THR A 34 17.69 40.02 26.08
C THR A 34 17.89 38.93 25.03
N LEU A 35 17.72 37.68 25.47
CA LEU A 35 17.82 36.48 24.63
C LEU A 35 16.45 35.83 24.54
N GLN A 36 15.97 35.65 23.32
CA GLN A 36 14.79 34.85 23.02
C GLN A 36 15.22 33.69 22.14
N HIS A 37 14.89 32.46 22.54
CA HIS A 37 15.25 31.26 21.78
C HIS A 37 14.00 30.69 21.09
N PHE A 38 14.16 30.32 19.82
CA PHE A 38 13.10 29.89 18.93
C PHE A 38 13.40 28.47 18.46
N MET A 39 12.69 27.51 19.04
CA MET A 39 12.90 26.08 18.79
C MET A 39 12.69 25.67 17.33
N ASP A 40 11.72 26.30 16.68
CA ASP A 40 11.37 26.14 15.26
C ASP A 40 12.45 26.66 14.32
N ARG A 41 13.27 27.61 14.76
CA ARG A 41 14.38 28.17 13.98
C ARG A 41 15.74 27.66 14.41
N GLN A 42 15.81 26.89 15.50
CA GLN A 42 17.06 26.49 16.15
C GLN A 42 17.99 27.70 16.36
N ALA A 43 17.40 28.79 16.84
CA ALA A 43 18.01 30.11 16.83
C ALA A 43 17.86 30.83 18.16
N VAL A 44 18.85 31.64 18.50
CA VAL A 44 18.77 32.62 19.59
C VAL A 44 18.74 34.01 18.97
N VAL A 45 17.64 34.72 19.19
CA VAL A 45 17.49 36.13 18.84
C VAL A 45 17.95 36.99 20.00
N VAL A 46 18.84 37.94 19.71
CA VAL A 46 19.36 38.90 20.68
C VAL A 46 18.81 40.28 20.36
N THR A 47 18.12 40.87 21.32
CA THR A 47 17.54 42.23 21.22
C THR A 47 18.06 43.13 22.33
N LYS A 48 17.93 44.45 22.15
CA LYS A 48 18.17 45.39 23.26
C LYS A 48 17.06 45.21 24.30
N ALA A 49 17.44 45.12 25.57
CA ALA A 49 16.49 45.00 26.65
C ALA A 49 15.63 46.26 26.75
N THR A 50 14.34 46.06 26.99
CA THR A 50 13.38 47.17 27.17
C THR A 50 13.09 47.39 28.65
N THR A 51 12.59 48.57 29.03
CA THR A 51 12.28 48.90 30.44
C THR A 51 11.16 48.05 31.07
N LYS A 52 10.52 47.17 30.28
CA LYS A 52 9.45 46.27 30.72
C LYS A 52 9.96 44.89 31.17
N GLU A 53 11.18 44.52 30.81
CA GLU A 53 11.75 43.21 31.10
C GLU A 53 12.48 43.20 32.46
N PRO A 54 12.42 42.11 33.23
CA PRO A 54 13.07 42.03 34.53
C PRO A 54 14.60 42.09 34.36
N LYS A 55 15.26 42.90 35.20
CA LYS A 55 16.72 43.13 35.15
C LYS A 55 17.56 41.85 35.24
N GLU A 56 17.01 40.77 35.81
CA GLU A 56 17.68 39.47 35.96
C GLU A 56 17.86 38.72 34.62
N GLU A 57 17.08 39.07 33.59
CA GLU A 57 17.17 38.48 32.26
C GLU A 57 18.18 39.22 31.36
N HIS A 58 18.67 40.38 31.80
CA HIS A 58 19.60 41.20 31.02
C HIS A 58 20.97 40.52 30.92
N LYS A 59 21.49 40.43 29.69
CA LYS A 59 22.85 40.00 29.37
C LYS A 59 23.66 41.21 28.93
N LEU A 60 24.95 41.17 29.24
CA LEU A 60 25.92 42.18 28.80
C LEU A 60 26.99 41.52 27.95
N LEU A 61 27.50 42.29 26.99
CA LEU A 61 28.71 41.94 26.28
C LEU A 61 29.92 42.21 27.19
N ASP A 62 30.90 41.31 27.19
CA ASP A 62 32.15 41.57 27.90
C ASP A 62 33.06 42.56 27.15
N GLU A 63 34.22 42.88 27.72
CA GLU A 63 35.21 43.79 27.14
C GLU A 63 35.68 43.37 25.72
N GLN A 64 35.53 42.10 25.37
CA GLN A 64 35.91 41.52 24.09
C GLN A 64 34.71 41.43 23.12
N GLY A 65 33.53 41.87 23.54
CA GLY A 65 32.28 41.79 22.78
C GLY A 65 31.66 40.39 22.75
N ARG A 66 31.98 39.53 23.73
CA ARG A 66 31.40 38.18 23.83
C ARG A 66 30.10 38.19 24.62
N LEU A 67 29.14 37.42 24.14
CA LEU A 67 27.83 37.20 24.74
C LEU A 67 27.78 35.79 25.34
N LEU A 68 27.41 35.67 26.61
CA LEU A 68 27.24 34.37 27.28
C LEU A 68 25.88 33.76 26.89
N ILE A 69 25.91 32.57 26.30
CA ILE A 69 24.69 31.79 26.04
C ILE A 69 24.43 30.86 27.24
N PRO A 70 23.25 30.97 27.89
CA PRO A 70 22.83 30.10 28.97
C PRO A 70 23.03 28.60 28.67
N ALA A 71 23.37 27.82 29.69
CA ALA A 71 23.74 26.42 29.52
C ALA A 71 22.56 25.54 29.06
N ASP A 72 21.36 25.84 29.52
CA ASP A 72 20.08 25.27 29.06
C ASP A 72 19.88 25.43 27.55
N ILE A 73 20.01 26.65 27.03
CA ILE A 73 19.90 26.92 25.58
C ILE A 73 21.01 26.19 24.80
N ARG A 74 22.24 26.15 25.33
CA ARG A 74 23.35 25.44 24.67
C ARG A 74 23.13 23.94 24.62
N HIS A 75 22.63 23.33 25.70
CA HIS A 75 22.33 21.90 25.69
C HIS A 75 21.17 21.57 24.74
N GLU A 76 20.16 22.43 24.69
CA GLU A 76 18.99 22.28 23.81
C GLU A 76 19.37 22.33 22.33
N TYR A 77 20.30 23.20 21.94
CA TYR A 77 20.79 23.31 20.55
C TYR A 77 22.09 22.55 20.27
N GLU A 78 22.59 21.76 21.22
CA GLU A 78 23.87 21.04 21.12
C GLU A 78 25.05 21.97 20.75
N TRP A 79 25.03 23.22 21.24
CA TRP A 79 26.08 24.21 21.05
C TRP A 79 27.25 23.96 22.00
N GLU A 80 28.03 22.93 21.67
CA GLU A 80 29.23 22.55 22.39
C GLU A 80 30.43 23.45 22.04
N LYS A 81 31.50 23.33 22.82
CA LYS A 81 32.75 24.07 22.58
C LYS A 81 33.27 23.76 21.17
N GLY A 82 33.51 24.82 20.39
CA GLY A 82 34.01 24.72 19.02
C GLY A 82 32.91 24.70 17.95
N GLU A 83 31.64 24.60 18.35
CA GLU A 83 30.51 24.66 17.42
C GLU A 83 30.49 26.00 16.67
N GLN A 84 30.21 25.94 15.36
CA GLN A 84 30.18 27.12 14.50
C GLN A 84 28.79 27.74 14.52
N ILE A 85 28.71 28.97 14.98
CA ILE A 85 27.50 29.78 15.05
C ILE A 85 27.60 30.89 14.01
N GLU A 86 26.61 30.94 13.12
CA GLU A 86 26.38 32.04 12.23
C GLU A 86 25.72 33.20 12.97
N VAL A 87 26.25 34.41 12.77
CA VAL A 87 25.76 35.66 13.36
C VAL A 87 25.18 36.54 12.25
N ASP A 88 23.86 36.52 12.14
CA ASP A 88 23.10 37.33 11.18
C ASP A 88 22.41 38.51 11.86
N VAL A 89 22.02 39.51 11.07
CA VAL A 89 21.25 40.67 11.54
C VAL A 89 19.94 40.73 10.77
N GLU A 90 18.83 40.55 11.48
CA GLU A 90 17.48 40.60 10.92
C GLU A 90 16.65 41.63 11.69
N GLU A 91 16.05 42.59 10.98
CA GLU A 91 15.10 43.58 11.53
C GLU A 91 15.60 44.35 12.78
N GLY A 92 16.93 44.57 12.90
CA GLY A 92 17.53 45.27 14.03
C GLY A 92 17.85 44.39 15.25
N SER A 93 17.68 43.07 15.11
CA SER A 93 18.08 42.06 16.10
C SER A 93 19.26 41.22 15.58
N ILE A 94 19.96 40.52 16.48
CA ILE A 94 20.99 39.54 16.09
C ILE A 94 20.37 38.16 16.11
N LEU A 95 20.51 37.42 15.01
CA LEU A 95 20.13 36.02 14.93
C LEU A 95 21.39 35.15 15.06
N LEU A 96 21.45 34.33 16.10
CA LEU A 96 22.49 33.33 16.32
C LEU A 96 21.96 31.96 15.97
N GLN A 97 22.56 31.28 15.00
CA GLN A 97 22.15 29.94 14.56
C GLN A 97 23.36 29.04 14.35
N GLY A 98 23.23 27.74 14.64
CA GLY A 98 24.25 26.78 14.25
C GLY A 98 24.46 26.78 12.73
N LEU A 99 25.70 26.64 12.27
CA LEU A 99 26.05 26.63 10.85
C LEU A 99 25.29 25.56 10.04
N LEU A 100 24.94 24.46 10.70
CA LEU A 100 24.19 23.34 10.11
C LEU A 100 22.68 23.41 10.38
N SER A 101 22.19 24.45 11.06
CA SER A 101 20.77 24.65 11.38
C SER A 101 20.00 25.20 10.17
N LYS A 102 20.04 24.46 9.06
CA LYS A 102 19.29 24.73 7.84
C LYS A 102 18.67 23.47 7.26
N CYS A 103 17.57 23.61 6.54
CA CYS A 103 16.93 22.51 5.83
C CYS A 103 17.92 21.87 4.84
N ALA A 104 18.13 20.57 4.94
CA ALA A 104 19.04 19.82 4.08
C ALA A 104 18.62 19.79 2.60
N ILE A 105 17.39 20.21 2.27
CA ILE A 105 16.83 20.20 0.92
C ILE A 105 16.81 21.61 0.30
N CYS A 106 16.20 22.58 0.99
CA CYS A 106 15.98 23.94 0.46
C CYS A 106 16.80 25.03 1.14
N GLU A 107 17.64 24.67 2.13
CA GLU A 107 18.45 25.60 2.92
C GLU A 107 17.67 26.63 3.76
N SER A 108 16.34 26.49 3.87
CA SER A 108 15.53 27.32 4.78
C SER A 108 16.04 27.24 6.22
N LYS A 109 15.95 28.36 6.94
CA LYS A 109 16.30 28.50 8.36
C LYS A 109 15.08 28.46 9.29
N TYR A 110 13.90 28.18 8.75
CA TYR A 110 12.61 28.29 9.43
C TYR A 110 11.89 26.93 9.50
N SER A 111 11.10 26.75 10.57
CA SER A 111 10.26 25.56 10.81
C SER A 111 11.03 24.24 10.68
N LEU A 112 12.21 24.17 11.31
CA LEU A 112 13.15 23.07 11.22
C LEU A 112 12.82 21.95 12.21
N VAL A 113 12.80 20.73 11.70
CA VAL A 113 12.65 19.49 12.47
C VAL A 113 13.90 18.65 12.31
N LYS A 114 14.49 18.22 13.43
CA LYS A 114 15.68 17.37 13.46
C LYS A 114 15.31 15.90 13.23
N ILE A 115 15.83 15.28 12.18
CA ILE A 115 15.61 13.88 11.82
C ILE A 115 16.96 13.22 11.53
N LYS A 116 17.34 12.23 12.36
CA LYS A 116 18.59 11.46 12.23
C LYS A 116 19.85 12.34 12.03
N GLY A 117 19.93 13.47 12.74
CA GLY A 117 21.06 14.40 12.70
C GLY A 117 21.03 15.44 11.57
N MET A 118 19.97 15.48 10.74
CA MET A 118 19.76 16.52 9.73
C MET A 118 18.51 17.33 10.06
N PHE A 119 18.43 18.58 9.59
CA PHE A 119 17.22 19.39 9.71
C PHE A 119 16.43 19.38 8.40
N LEU A 120 15.10 19.29 8.49
CA LEU A 120 14.18 19.51 7.37
C LEU A 120 13.14 20.53 7.78
N CYS A 121 12.82 21.47 6.89
CA CYS A 121 11.71 22.39 7.12
C CYS A 121 10.35 21.73 6.88
N ASP A 122 9.30 22.26 7.51
CA ASP A 122 7.92 21.80 7.33
C ASP A 122 7.49 21.71 5.86
N ASP A 123 7.86 22.68 5.02
CA ASP A 123 7.52 22.68 3.60
C ASP A 123 8.15 21.48 2.85
N CYS A 124 9.42 21.19 3.13
CA CYS A 124 10.11 20.06 2.51
C CYS A 124 9.57 18.72 3.03
N LEU A 125 9.21 18.64 4.31
CA LEU A 125 8.53 17.47 4.88
C LEU A 125 7.16 17.26 4.24
N ALA A 126 6.36 18.32 4.10
CA ALA A 126 5.05 18.28 3.46
C ALA A 126 5.16 17.87 1.98
N ALA A 127 6.11 18.44 1.24
CA ALA A 127 6.36 18.08 -0.15
C ALA A 127 6.78 16.60 -0.29
N GLY A 128 7.64 16.10 0.60
CA GLY A 128 8.02 14.69 0.66
C GLY A 128 6.82 13.78 0.93
N ASN A 129 5.99 14.13 1.90
CA ASN A 129 4.77 13.40 2.24
C ASN A 129 3.77 13.36 1.07
N GLN A 130 3.58 14.49 0.38
CA GLN A 130 2.77 14.56 -0.84
C GLN A 130 3.35 13.69 -1.96
N ALA A 131 4.66 13.69 -2.15
CA ALA A 131 5.32 12.87 -3.17
C ALA A 131 5.14 11.36 -2.91
N ILE A 132 5.17 10.93 -1.64
CA ILE A 132 4.86 9.55 -1.24
C ILE A 132 3.41 9.21 -1.59
N ALA A 133 2.44 10.03 -1.15
CA ALA A 133 1.02 9.81 -1.42
C ALA A 133 0.71 9.80 -2.93
N ALA A 134 1.28 10.74 -3.69
CA ALA A 134 1.11 10.84 -5.15
C ALA A 134 1.63 9.60 -5.89
N ARG A 135 2.66 8.93 -5.34
CA ARG A 135 3.17 7.69 -5.93
C ARG A 135 2.16 6.55 -5.81
N TRP A 136 1.57 6.39 -4.64
CA TRP A 136 0.50 5.43 -4.42
C TRP A 136 -0.73 5.77 -5.26
N GLN A 137 -1.14 7.04 -5.25
CA GLN A 137 -2.29 7.53 -5.99
C GLN A 137 -2.20 7.21 -7.48
N ARG A 138 -1.06 7.47 -8.14
CA ARG A 138 -0.88 7.14 -9.57
C ARG A 138 -1.16 5.67 -9.89
N VAL A 139 -0.68 4.76 -9.05
CA VAL A 139 -0.87 3.31 -9.25
C VAL A 139 -2.34 2.93 -9.02
N PHE A 140 -2.94 3.49 -7.98
CA PHE A 140 -4.35 3.26 -7.65
C PHE A 140 -5.30 3.83 -8.71
N ASP A 141 -5.08 5.05 -9.19
CA ASP A 141 -5.90 5.70 -10.22
C ASP A 141 -5.83 4.95 -11.55
N GLN A 142 -4.63 4.48 -11.95
CA GLN A 142 -4.51 3.63 -13.14
C GLN A 142 -5.30 2.32 -12.98
N LEU A 143 -5.18 1.66 -11.83
CA LEU A 143 -5.92 0.42 -11.56
C LEU A 143 -7.43 0.66 -11.50
N PHE A 144 -7.86 1.76 -10.89
CA PHE A 144 -9.26 2.14 -10.78
C PHE A 144 -9.86 2.42 -12.15
N LYS A 145 -9.16 3.19 -13.00
CA LYS A 145 -9.58 3.48 -14.36
C LYS A 145 -9.71 2.20 -15.19
N GLU A 146 -8.69 1.34 -15.17
CA GLU A 146 -8.77 0.05 -15.88
C GLU A 146 -9.95 -0.79 -15.38
N TYR A 147 -10.19 -0.80 -14.07
CA TYR A 147 -11.31 -1.53 -13.48
C TYR A 147 -12.67 -0.97 -13.97
N THR A 148 -12.87 0.34 -13.96
CA THR A 148 -14.12 0.96 -14.42
C THR A 148 -14.34 0.74 -15.91
N ASP A 149 -13.30 0.90 -16.73
CA ASP A 149 -13.36 0.69 -18.18
C ASP A 149 -13.79 -0.76 -18.50
N TYR A 150 -13.22 -1.74 -17.79
CA TYR A 150 -13.63 -3.14 -17.98
C TYR A 150 -15.01 -3.42 -17.39
N CYS A 151 -15.44 -2.76 -16.32
CA CYS A 151 -16.81 -2.88 -15.82
C CYS A 151 -17.83 -2.42 -16.87
N GLU A 152 -17.58 -1.29 -17.53
CA GLU A 152 -18.44 -0.77 -18.60
C GLU A 152 -18.49 -1.73 -19.80
N LYS A 153 -17.35 -2.29 -20.22
CA LYS A 153 -17.33 -3.26 -21.31
C LYS A 153 -17.97 -4.60 -20.93
N SER A 154 -17.83 -5.03 -19.68
CA SER A 154 -18.26 -6.35 -19.22
C SER A 154 -19.77 -6.60 -19.31
N VAL A 155 -20.59 -5.55 -19.40
CA VAL A 155 -22.05 -5.67 -19.56
C VAL A 155 -22.50 -5.87 -21.01
N THR A 156 -21.60 -5.66 -21.98
CA THR A 156 -21.89 -5.87 -23.41
C THR A 156 -21.78 -7.34 -23.83
N PHE A 157 -20.98 -8.11 -23.08
CA PHE A 157 -20.65 -9.51 -23.36
C PHE A 157 -20.06 -9.79 -24.76
N THR A 158 -19.55 -8.77 -25.46
CA THR A 158 -18.86 -8.95 -26.74
C THR A 158 -17.54 -9.72 -26.61
N ASP A 159 -16.79 -9.46 -25.53
CA ASP A 159 -15.58 -10.20 -25.20
C ASP A 159 -15.68 -10.79 -23.78
N ILE A 160 -15.50 -12.11 -23.69
CA ILE A 160 -15.49 -12.84 -22.40
C ILE A 160 -14.33 -12.38 -21.50
N GLU A 161 -13.29 -11.79 -22.10
CA GLU A 161 -12.13 -11.29 -21.39
C GLU A 161 -12.45 -10.00 -20.61
N ASP A 162 -13.47 -9.23 -21.00
CA ASP A 162 -13.85 -8.01 -20.27
C ASP A 162 -14.34 -8.33 -18.85
N VAL A 163 -15.19 -9.35 -18.71
CA VAL A 163 -15.64 -9.84 -17.39
C VAL A 163 -14.44 -10.38 -16.59
N HIS A 164 -13.52 -11.08 -17.26
CA HIS A 164 -12.32 -11.60 -16.61
C HIS A 164 -11.44 -10.46 -16.05
N GLN A 165 -11.14 -9.47 -16.88
CA GLN A 165 -10.29 -8.34 -16.52
C GLN A 165 -10.96 -7.47 -15.44
N ALA A 166 -12.25 -7.15 -15.57
CA ALA A 166 -13.00 -6.46 -14.51
C ALA A 166 -12.87 -7.19 -13.16
N ARG A 167 -13.01 -8.53 -13.16
CA ARG A 167 -12.86 -9.34 -11.94
C ARG A 167 -11.43 -9.30 -11.39
N VAL A 168 -10.42 -9.37 -12.25
CA VAL A 168 -9.00 -9.35 -11.85
C VAL A 168 -8.61 -7.99 -11.28
N LYS A 169 -8.94 -6.89 -11.97
CA LYS A 169 -8.64 -5.52 -11.53
C LYS A 169 -9.40 -5.19 -10.25
N GLY A 170 -10.68 -5.54 -10.16
CA GLY A 170 -11.49 -5.35 -8.95
C GLY A 170 -10.94 -6.11 -7.74
N ARG A 171 -10.48 -7.35 -7.91
CA ARG A 171 -9.83 -8.11 -6.81
C ARG A 171 -8.56 -7.43 -6.34
N ARG A 172 -7.69 -7.01 -7.27
CA ARG A 172 -6.44 -6.31 -6.96
C ARG A 172 -6.71 -5.02 -6.19
N LEU A 173 -7.69 -4.24 -6.65
CA LEU A 173 -8.07 -2.99 -5.99
C LEU A 173 -8.55 -3.24 -4.55
N GLN A 174 -9.39 -4.26 -4.33
CA GLN A 174 -9.81 -4.66 -2.99
C GLN A 174 -8.63 -5.08 -2.11
N THR A 175 -7.73 -5.93 -2.62
CA THR A 175 -6.54 -6.37 -1.88
C THR A 175 -5.69 -5.18 -1.44
N LEU A 176 -5.46 -4.20 -2.33
CA LEU A 176 -4.65 -3.02 -2.00
C LEU A 176 -5.35 -2.08 -1.01
N LEU A 177 -6.66 -1.90 -1.10
CA LEU A 177 -7.41 -1.09 -0.12
C LEU A 177 -7.34 -1.72 1.27
N VAL A 178 -7.52 -3.04 1.38
CA VAL A 178 -7.39 -3.77 2.65
C VAL A 178 -5.95 -3.73 3.16
N PHE A 179 -4.97 -3.81 2.26
CA PHE A 179 -3.55 -3.66 2.61
C PHE A 179 -3.28 -2.29 3.27
N LEU A 180 -3.86 -1.20 2.74
CA LEU A 180 -3.84 0.16 3.32
C LEU A 180 -4.68 0.31 4.61
N GLY A 181 -5.27 -0.76 5.12
CA GLY A 181 -6.09 -0.72 6.34
C GLY A 181 -7.48 -0.13 6.14
N VAL A 182 -8.02 -0.13 4.92
CA VAL A 182 -9.43 0.18 4.69
C VAL A 182 -10.27 -0.97 5.28
N SER A 183 -11.22 -0.61 6.15
CA SER A 183 -12.05 -1.57 6.85
C SER A 183 -13.11 -2.21 5.95
N GLN A 184 -13.59 -3.39 6.31
CA GLN A 184 -14.56 -4.17 5.51
C GLN A 184 -15.92 -3.48 5.38
N ASP A 185 -16.29 -2.60 6.33
CA ASP A 185 -17.52 -1.81 6.34
C ASP A 185 -17.40 -0.49 5.55
N HIS A 186 -16.21 -0.17 5.03
CA HIS A 186 -16.00 1.03 4.25
C HIS A 186 -16.83 1.00 2.95
N LYS A 187 -17.60 2.07 2.68
CA LYS A 187 -18.58 2.09 1.59
C LYS A 187 -18.00 1.90 0.19
N LEU A 188 -16.78 2.36 -0.06
CA LEU A 188 -16.07 2.08 -1.32
C LEU A 188 -15.78 0.58 -1.47
N LEU A 189 -15.33 -0.07 -0.40
CA LEU A 189 -14.98 -1.48 -0.40
C LEU A 189 -16.22 -2.36 -0.50
N GLU A 190 -17.30 -2.00 0.20
CA GLU A 190 -18.61 -2.65 0.09
C GLU A 190 -19.10 -2.70 -1.36
N LYS A 191 -19.02 -1.58 -2.09
CA LYS A 191 -19.45 -1.53 -3.50
C LYS A 191 -18.53 -2.31 -4.43
N LEU A 192 -17.22 -2.31 -4.17
CA LEU A 192 -16.27 -3.17 -4.89
C LEU A 192 -16.57 -4.66 -4.68
N GLN A 193 -16.91 -5.06 -3.46
CA GLN A 193 -17.28 -6.44 -3.12
C GLN A 193 -18.59 -6.85 -3.80
N ASP A 194 -19.60 -5.98 -3.77
CA ASP A 194 -20.88 -6.17 -4.46
C ASP A 194 -20.68 -6.41 -5.97
N ALA A 195 -19.87 -5.56 -6.61
CA ALA A 195 -19.55 -5.68 -8.02
C ALA A 195 -18.72 -6.96 -8.30
N HIS A 196 -17.72 -7.26 -7.47
CA HIS A 196 -16.88 -8.45 -7.62
C HIS A 196 -17.66 -9.75 -7.51
N LYS A 197 -18.65 -9.81 -6.61
CA LYS A 197 -19.55 -10.96 -6.48
C LYS A 197 -20.34 -11.20 -7.77
N ARG A 198 -20.91 -10.15 -8.35
CA ARG A 198 -21.71 -10.24 -9.59
C ARG A 198 -20.87 -10.62 -10.80
N LEU A 199 -19.73 -9.96 -10.97
CA LEU A 199 -18.72 -10.34 -11.98
C LEU A 199 -18.28 -11.79 -11.78
N GLY A 200 -18.17 -12.21 -10.52
CA GLY A 200 -17.78 -13.56 -10.14
C GLY A 200 -18.74 -14.63 -10.62
N ASN A 201 -20.03 -14.41 -10.41
CA ASN A 201 -21.09 -15.31 -10.86
C ASN A 201 -21.06 -15.57 -12.37
N VAL A 202 -20.77 -14.55 -13.18
CA VAL A 202 -20.64 -14.70 -14.64
C VAL A 202 -19.33 -15.40 -14.98
N ARG A 203 -18.20 -14.92 -14.45
CA ARG A 203 -16.87 -15.46 -14.79
C ARG A 203 -16.70 -16.93 -14.45
N GLU A 204 -17.24 -17.38 -13.31
CA GLU A 204 -17.22 -18.80 -12.94
C GLU A 204 -17.92 -19.65 -14.00
N ARG A 205 -19.04 -19.18 -14.54
CA ARG A 205 -19.77 -19.89 -15.60
C ARG A 205 -19.05 -19.81 -16.95
N ASP A 206 -18.45 -18.67 -17.32
CA ASP A 206 -17.61 -18.57 -18.53
C ASP A 206 -16.51 -19.65 -18.54
N VAL A 207 -15.79 -19.77 -17.41
CA VAL A 207 -14.70 -20.74 -17.27
C VAL A 207 -15.22 -22.18 -17.37
N LEU A 208 -16.37 -22.47 -16.75
CA LEU A 208 -16.98 -23.80 -16.79
C LEU A 208 -17.47 -24.17 -18.20
N VAL A 209 -18.16 -23.26 -18.89
CA VAL A 209 -18.65 -23.49 -20.27
C VAL A 209 -17.48 -23.84 -21.19
N TYR A 210 -16.42 -23.02 -21.18
CA TYR A 210 -15.23 -23.27 -21.97
C TYR A 210 -14.54 -24.59 -21.60
N ALA A 211 -14.43 -24.90 -20.30
CA ALA A 211 -13.79 -26.12 -19.82
C ALA A 211 -14.54 -27.39 -20.24
N PHE A 212 -15.87 -27.39 -20.14
CA PHE A 212 -16.68 -28.55 -20.55
C PHE A 212 -16.74 -28.72 -22.06
N GLU A 213 -16.83 -27.63 -22.82
CA GLU A 213 -16.75 -27.66 -24.29
C GLU A 213 -15.41 -28.25 -24.77
N LYS A 214 -14.29 -27.79 -24.19
CA LYS A 214 -12.96 -28.30 -24.52
C LYS A 214 -12.82 -29.79 -24.19
N ARG A 215 -13.45 -30.27 -23.11
CA ARG A 215 -13.44 -31.69 -22.74
C ARG A 215 -14.28 -32.53 -23.67
N ALA A 216 -15.50 -32.09 -23.97
CA ALA A 216 -16.40 -32.79 -24.87
C ALA A 216 -15.75 -33.02 -26.25
N ARG A 217 -15.02 -32.02 -26.77
CA ARG A 217 -14.28 -32.14 -28.04
C ARG A 217 -13.08 -33.08 -28.02
N LYS A 218 -12.50 -33.33 -26.85
CA LYS A 218 -11.30 -34.18 -26.68
C LYS A 218 -11.62 -35.59 -26.24
N GLU A 219 -12.87 -35.86 -25.86
CA GLU A 219 -13.30 -37.16 -25.37
C GLU A 219 -13.61 -38.08 -26.55
N GLU A 220 -12.93 -39.24 -26.60
CA GLU A 220 -13.06 -40.20 -27.70
C GLU A 220 -14.36 -41.00 -27.59
N ASN A 221 -14.82 -41.27 -26.37
CA ASN A 221 -16.08 -41.96 -26.13
C ASN A 221 -17.26 -41.00 -26.32
N SER A 222 -18.15 -41.31 -27.27
CA SER A 222 -19.30 -40.47 -27.61
C SER A 222 -20.26 -40.23 -26.45
N ASP A 223 -20.50 -41.23 -25.61
CA ASP A 223 -21.42 -41.11 -24.47
C ASP A 223 -20.82 -40.24 -23.35
N HIS A 224 -19.51 -40.36 -23.11
CA HIS A 224 -18.80 -39.49 -22.17
C HIS A 224 -18.73 -38.05 -22.69
N ALA A 225 -18.50 -37.86 -23.99
CA ALA A 225 -18.56 -36.55 -24.63
C ALA A 225 -19.95 -35.92 -24.47
N ASN A 226 -21.02 -36.72 -24.62
CA ASN A 226 -22.39 -36.26 -24.41
C ASN A 226 -22.66 -35.79 -22.98
N VAL A 227 -22.11 -36.47 -21.96
CA VAL A 227 -22.18 -35.99 -20.56
C VAL A 227 -21.61 -34.58 -20.42
N TYR A 228 -20.44 -34.31 -20.99
CA TYR A 228 -19.83 -32.98 -20.95
C TYR A 228 -20.63 -31.93 -21.71
N TRP A 229 -21.13 -32.25 -22.90
CA TRP A 229 -22.00 -31.36 -23.66
C TRP A 229 -23.26 -30.99 -22.88
N LYS A 230 -23.90 -31.97 -22.23
CA LYS A 230 -25.13 -31.70 -21.49
C LYS A 230 -24.90 -30.82 -20.26
N VAL A 231 -23.80 -31.05 -19.55
CA VAL A 231 -23.42 -30.17 -18.43
C VAL A 231 -23.10 -28.77 -18.93
N ARG A 232 -22.38 -28.63 -20.06
CA ARG A 232 -22.09 -27.34 -20.69
C ARG A 232 -23.37 -26.56 -21.01
N GLU A 233 -24.38 -27.19 -21.59
CA GLU A 233 -25.68 -26.56 -21.87
C GLU A 233 -26.33 -26.01 -20.60
N LEU A 234 -26.43 -26.84 -19.55
CA LEU A 234 -27.05 -26.45 -18.28
C LEU A 234 -26.31 -25.31 -17.57
N VAL A 235 -24.97 -25.27 -17.70
CA VAL A 235 -24.14 -24.18 -17.17
C VAL A 235 -24.35 -22.91 -18.00
N ASP A 236 -24.45 -23.01 -19.33
CA ASP A 236 -24.63 -21.87 -20.22
C ASP A 236 -26.02 -21.21 -20.05
N GLU A 237 -27.07 -22.00 -19.80
CA GLU A 237 -28.39 -21.46 -19.43
C GLU A 237 -28.32 -20.60 -18.16
N LYS A 238 -27.55 -21.03 -17.15
CA LYS A 238 -27.33 -20.23 -15.93
C LYS A 238 -26.44 -19.03 -16.20
N ARG A 239 -25.43 -19.18 -17.06
CA ARG A 239 -24.54 -18.09 -17.47
C ARG A 239 -25.35 -16.94 -18.06
N GLN A 240 -26.25 -17.21 -19.01
CA GLN A 240 -27.12 -16.19 -19.62
C GLN A 240 -27.98 -15.48 -18.58
N LYS A 241 -28.52 -16.20 -17.59
CA LYS A 241 -29.28 -15.60 -16.47
C LYS A 241 -28.41 -14.67 -15.61
N GLU A 242 -27.18 -15.06 -15.31
CA GLU A 242 -26.25 -14.22 -14.55
C GLU A 242 -25.73 -13.02 -15.37
N GLN A 243 -25.57 -13.18 -16.69
CA GLN A 243 -25.24 -12.08 -17.61
C GLN A 243 -26.34 -11.01 -17.59
N ASN A 244 -27.62 -11.41 -17.75
CA ASN A 244 -28.75 -10.49 -17.65
C ASN A 244 -28.79 -9.78 -16.28
N LYS A 245 -28.47 -10.48 -15.19
CA LYS A 245 -28.37 -9.86 -13.86
C LYS A 245 -27.19 -8.90 -13.76
N LEU A 246 -26.05 -9.21 -14.36
CA LEU A 246 -24.87 -8.36 -14.33
C LEU A 246 -25.14 -7.05 -15.09
N GLU A 247 -25.65 -7.15 -16.33
CA GLU A 247 -26.02 -6.02 -17.17
C GLU A 247 -26.95 -5.04 -16.44
N ASN A 248 -27.97 -5.56 -15.76
CA ASN A 248 -28.97 -4.73 -15.08
C ASN A 248 -28.50 -4.12 -13.75
N ASN A 249 -27.42 -4.64 -13.14
CA ASN A 249 -27.06 -4.28 -11.77
C ASN A 249 -25.65 -3.70 -11.62
N LEU A 250 -24.69 -4.09 -12.46
CA LEU A 250 -23.33 -3.56 -12.39
C LEU A 250 -23.31 -2.03 -12.60
N PRO A 251 -24.04 -1.45 -13.58
CA PRO A 251 -24.10 0.00 -13.76
C PRO A 251 -24.78 0.74 -12.59
N LYS A 252 -25.54 0.05 -11.75
CA LYS A 252 -26.13 0.64 -10.53
C LYS A 252 -25.13 0.69 -9.36
N ILE A 253 -24.10 -0.14 -9.41
CA ILE A 253 -23.06 -0.24 -8.39
C ILE A 253 -21.86 0.63 -8.78
N ILE A 254 -21.37 0.45 -10.00
CA ILE A 254 -20.27 1.21 -10.60
C ILE A 254 -20.87 2.37 -11.39
N ASN A 255 -21.27 3.40 -10.66
CA ASN A 255 -21.90 4.61 -11.21
C ASN A 255 -21.12 5.88 -10.81
N ALA A 256 -21.63 7.05 -11.18
CA ALA A 256 -21.03 8.34 -10.82
C ALA A 256 -20.78 8.48 -9.30
N LYS A 257 -21.70 7.99 -8.45
CA LYS A 257 -21.53 8.02 -6.99
C LYS A 257 -20.41 7.08 -6.51
N PHE A 258 -20.09 6.02 -7.25
CA PHE A 258 -18.94 5.18 -6.94
C PHE A 258 -17.63 5.90 -7.28
N VAL A 259 -17.59 6.62 -8.40
CA VAL A 259 -16.45 7.47 -8.80
C VAL A 259 -16.24 8.60 -7.78
N GLU A 260 -17.30 9.29 -7.36
CA GLU A 260 -17.21 10.33 -6.31
C GLU A 260 -16.64 9.80 -4.98
N ARG A 261 -17.01 8.57 -4.59
CA ARG A 261 -16.43 7.91 -3.41
C ARG A 261 -14.94 7.62 -3.58
N TRP A 262 -14.53 7.24 -4.79
CA TRP A 262 -13.11 7.06 -5.12
C TRP A 262 -12.34 8.37 -4.97
N GLU A 263 -12.83 9.45 -5.58
CA GLU A 263 -12.23 10.79 -5.50
C GLU A 263 -12.18 11.31 -4.06
N THR A 264 -13.22 11.05 -3.27
CA THR A 264 -13.23 11.40 -1.83
C THR A 264 -12.17 10.62 -1.07
N PHE A 265 -12.04 9.32 -1.32
CA PHE A 265 -11.03 8.46 -0.69
C PHE A 265 -9.61 8.93 -1.02
N THR A 266 -9.32 9.20 -2.29
CA THR A 266 -7.99 9.67 -2.71
C THR A 266 -7.66 11.04 -2.13
N ALA A 267 -8.62 11.97 -2.10
CA ALA A 267 -8.41 13.32 -1.58
C ALA A 267 -8.30 13.40 -0.06
N ARG A 268 -9.02 12.57 0.70
CA ARG A 268 -9.16 12.73 2.17
C ARG A 268 -8.52 11.64 3.01
N GLU A 269 -8.37 10.43 2.47
CA GLU A 269 -7.97 9.27 3.27
C GLU A 269 -6.63 8.69 2.86
N LEU A 270 -6.33 8.67 1.55
CA LEU A 270 -5.17 7.97 1.02
C LEU A 270 -3.86 8.46 1.64
N GLN A 271 -3.65 9.79 1.70
CA GLN A 271 -2.43 10.36 2.26
C GLN A 271 -2.22 9.91 3.71
N LYS A 272 -3.26 10.04 4.56
CA LYS A 272 -3.18 9.64 5.98
C LYS A 272 -2.80 8.17 6.12
N ARG A 273 -3.47 7.29 5.35
CA ARG A 273 -3.26 5.84 5.40
C ARG A 273 -1.85 5.45 4.96
N VAL A 274 -1.37 6.03 3.87
CA VAL A 274 -0.04 5.75 3.32
C VAL A 274 1.07 6.24 4.26
N LEU A 275 0.93 7.42 4.85
CA LEU A 275 1.94 7.96 5.76
C LEU A 275 2.02 7.19 7.08
N SER A 276 0.92 6.58 7.52
CA SER A 276 0.89 5.70 8.70
C SER A 276 1.29 4.24 8.43
N LEU A 277 1.53 3.87 7.17
CA LEU A 277 1.74 2.48 6.78
C LEU A 277 3.21 2.08 6.97
N ASP A 278 3.47 1.15 7.88
CA ASP A 278 4.69 0.34 7.82
C ASP A 278 4.50 -0.78 6.78
N VAL A 279 5.06 -0.57 5.59
CA VAL A 279 4.95 -1.53 4.48
C VAL A 279 5.58 -2.88 4.84
N GLN A 280 6.71 -2.88 5.53
CA GLN A 280 7.44 -4.11 5.81
C GLN A 280 6.70 -4.95 6.84
N GLU A 281 6.26 -4.33 7.94
CA GLU A 281 5.45 -4.99 8.96
C GLU A 281 4.16 -5.55 8.34
N ARG A 282 3.48 -4.76 7.50
CA ARG A 282 2.24 -5.18 6.85
C ARG A 282 2.47 -6.36 5.92
N VAL A 283 3.52 -6.38 5.11
CA VAL A 283 3.86 -7.52 4.24
C VAL A 283 4.12 -8.78 5.08
N THR A 284 4.94 -8.67 6.14
CA THR A 284 5.24 -9.80 7.04
C THR A 284 3.96 -10.41 7.63
N GLN A 285 2.96 -9.59 7.99
CA GLN A 285 1.66 -10.10 8.46
C GLN A 285 0.96 -11.00 7.42
N TYR A 286 0.96 -10.60 6.14
CA TYR A 286 0.38 -11.41 5.07
C TYR A 286 1.19 -12.68 4.80
N GLU A 287 2.53 -12.62 4.91
CA GLU A 287 3.41 -13.79 4.75
C GLU A 287 3.21 -14.81 5.86
N ASN A 288 3.14 -14.35 7.12
CA ASN A 288 2.82 -15.20 8.26
C ASN A 288 1.46 -15.86 8.08
N HIS A 289 0.45 -15.10 7.63
CA HIS A 289 -0.87 -15.66 7.37
C HIS A 289 -0.85 -16.72 6.25
N PHE A 290 -0.05 -16.52 5.20
CA PHE A 290 0.16 -17.53 4.16
C PHE A 290 0.84 -18.79 4.72
N ALA A 291 1.90 -18.64 5.51
CA ALA A 291 2.60 -19.75 6.16
C ALA A 291 1.66 -20.56 7.07
N GLU A 292 0.80 -19.90 7.85
CA GLU A 292 -0.24 -20.55 8.67
C GLU A 292 -1.22 -21.39 7.82
N LYS A 293 -1.62 -20.89 6.65
CA LYS A 293 -2.51 -21.63 5.74
C LYS A 293 -1.81 -22.84 5.13
N VAL A 294 -0.53 -22.72 4.84
CA VAL A 294 0.29 -23.82 4.33
C VAL A 294 0.44 -24.90 5.38
N GLU A 295 0.73 -24.53 6.62
CA GLU A 295 0.85 -25.50 7.70
C GLU A 295 -0.46 -26.27 7.90
N LYS A 296 -1.61 -25.57 7.87
CA LYS A 296 -2.92 -26.22 7.90
C LYS A 296 -3.15 -27.18 6.74
N TYR A 297 -2.61 -26.88 5.56
CA TYR A 297 -2.66 -27.81 4.43
C TYR A 297 -1.80 -29.04 4.69
N LYS A 298 -0.54 -28.87 5.14
CA LYS A 298 0.36 -29.98 5.46
C LYS A 298 -0.23 -30.92 6.50
N VAL A 299 -0.76 -30.38 7.60
CA VAL A 299 -1.45 -31.18 8.64
C VAL A 299 -2.63 -31.96 8.06
N ALA A 300 -3.48 -31.33 7.22
CA ALA A 300 -4.62 -32.02 6.61
C ALA A 300 -4.20 -33.13 5.61
N VAL A 301 -3.06 -32.96 4.95
CA VAL A 301 -2.45 -33.99 4.10
C VAL A 301 -1.95 -35.15 4.94
N ASP A 302 -1.23 -34.88 6.03
CA ASP A 302 -0.65 -35.91 6.90
C ASP A 302 -1.73 -36.75 7.61
N GLU A 303 -2.83 -36.12 8.04
CA GLU A 303 -3.92 -36.79 8.78
C GLU A 303 -4.92 -37.52 7.87
N GLU A 304 -5.29 -36.95 6.74
CA GLU A 304 -6.42 -37.43 5.91
C GLU A 304 -6.03 -37.75 4.45
N GLY A 305 -4.80 -37.44 4.04
CA GLY A 305 -4.27 -37.65 2.68
C GLY A 305 -4.49 -36.48 1.71
N ASP A 306 -3.67 -36.40 0.67
CA ASP A 306 -3.59 -35.27 -0.29
C ASP A 306 -4.90 -34.91 -0.99
N SER A 307 -5.76 -35.90 -1.19
CA SER A 307 -7.02 -35.77 -1.93
C SER A 307 -8.25 -35.68 -1.04
N SER A 308 -8.04 -35.58 0.28
CA SER A 308 -9.12 -35.45 1.25
C SER A 308 -9.87 -34.12 1.06
N LYS A 309 -11.12 -34.09 1.53
CA LYS A 309 -11.93 -32.87 1.43
C LYS A 309 -11.33 -31.73 2.28
N SER A 310 -10.71 -32.05 3.40
CA SER A 310 -10.04 -31.10 4.28
C SER A 310 -8.78 -30.53 3.63
N ALA A 311 -7.91 -31.37 3.06
CA ALA A 311 -6.71 -30.97 2.33
C ALA A 311 -7.06 -30.08 1.14
N LEU A 312 -8.04 -30.47 0.31
CA LEU A 312 -8.49 -29.66 -0.83
C LEU A 312 -9.13 -28.32 -0.42
N LYS A 313 -9.68 -28.23 0.78
CA LYS A 313 -10.19 -26.97 1.34
C LYS A 313 -9.03 -26.10 1.84
N ALA A 314 -8.09 -26.66 2.58
CA ALA A 314 -6.91 -25.95 3.06
C ALA A 314 -6.05 -25.43 1.88
N LEU A 315 -5.89 -26.24 0.84
CA LEU A 315 -5.22 -25.86 -0.41
C LEU A 315 -5.89 -24.66 -1.11
N HIS A 316 -7.23 -24.61 -1.08
CA HIS A 316 -7.96 -23.46 -1.61
C HIS A 316 -7.65 -22.18 -0.82
N ASP A 317 -7.56 -22.26 0.50
CA ASP A 317 -7.17 -21.12 1.34
C ASP A 317 -5.73 -20.66 1.03
N VAL A 318 -4.78 -21.59 0.88
CA VAL A 318 -3.39 -21.29 0.46
C VAL A 318 -3.39 -20.56 -0.89
N ARG A 319 -4.21 -21.00 -1.84
CA ARG A 319 -4.34 -20.35 -3.15
C ARG A 319 -4.88 -18.91 -3.04
N ILE A 320 -5.79 -18.63 -2.09
CA ILE A 320 -6.32 -17.28 -1.88
C ILE A 320 -5.20 -16.37 -1.36
N THR A 321 -4.54 -16.76 -0.27
CA THR A 321 -3.48 -15.94 0.36
C THR A 321 -2.27 -15.76 -0.54
N SER A 322 -1.91 -16.78 -1.33
CA SER A 322 -0.89 -16.68 -2.39
C SER A 322 -1.24 -15.62 -3.45
N LYS A 323 -2.51 -15.53 -3.89
CA LYS A 323 -2.93 -14.49 -4.85
C LYS A 323 -2.86 -13.10 -4.24
N GLU A 324 -3.23 -12.95 -2.97
CA GLU A 324 -3.16 -11.68 -2.27
C GLU A 324 -1.72 -11.19 -2.17
N LEU A 325 -0.81 -12.03 -1.68
CA LEU A 325 0.62 -11.72 -1.61
C LEU A 325 1.21 -11.40 -2.99
N ARG A 326 0.87 -12.19 -4.01
CA ARG A 326 1.28 -11.90 -5.39
C ARG A 326 0.87 -10.49 -5.81
N TYR A 327 -0.36 -10.07 -5.54
CA TYR A 327 -0.84 -8.74 -5.91
C TYR A 327 -0.15 -7.66 -5.09
N ILE A 328 -0.03 -7.82 -3.77
CA ILE A 328 0.68 -6.88 -2.90
C ILE A 328 2.10 -6.65 -3.42
N TYR A 329 2.87 -7.72 -3.60
CA TYR A 329 4.23 -7.66 -4.12
C TYR A 329 4.32 -7.04 -5.52
N GLN A 330 3.40 -7.39 -6.42
CA GLN A 330 3.36 -6.80 -7.76
C GLN A 330 3.19 -5.28 -7.71
N TYR A 331 2.28 -4.76 -6.89
CA TYR A 331 1.99 -3.32 -6.82
C TYR A 331 3.02 -2.57 -5.97
N LEU A 332 3.53 -3.16 -4.88
CA LEU A 332 4.71 -2.63 -4.20
C LEU A 332 5.92 -2.55 -5.15
N GLY A 333 6.04 -3.48 -6.10
CA GLY A 333 7.03 -3.41 -7.16
C GLY A 333 6.90 -2.18 -8.06
N MET A 334 5.66 -1.77 -8.34
CA MET A 334 5.37 -0.55 -9.11
C MET A 334 5.60 0.74 -8.29
N ILE A 335 5.41 0.69 -6.97
CA ILE A 335 5.51 1.85 -6.08
C ILE A 335 6.95 2.06 -5.58
N TYR A 336 7.64 1.01 -5.15
CA TYR A 336 8.94 1.09 -4.48
C TYR A 336 10.10 0.56 -5.33
N GLY A 337 9.83 -0.22 -6.40
CA GLY A 337 10.84 -0.70 -7.33
C GLY A 337 11.04 -2.23 -7.31
N ARG A 338 12.06 -2.71 -8.04
CA ARG A 338 12.16 -4.10 -8.51
C ARG A 338 12.20 -5.18 -7.43
N ASN A 339 12.73 -4.91 -6.24
CA ASN A 339 12.90 -5.92 -5.19
C ASN A 339 11.57 -6.64 -4.85
N TYR A 340 10.46 -5.91 -4.77
CA TYR A 340 9.14 -6.49 -4.50
C TYR A 340 8.58 -7.29 -5.70
N ALA A 341 8.95 -6.93 -6.93
CA ALA A 341 8.44 -7.61 -8.14
C ALA A 341 8.99 -9.04 -8.29
N ASP A 342 10.17 -9.34 -7.74
CA ASP A 342 10.75 -10.67 -7.79
C ASP A 342 10.03 -11.65 -6.85
N TYR A 343 9.66 -11.21 -5.63
CA TYR A 343 8.82 -12.01 -4.72
C TYR A 343 7.46 -12.34 -5.32
N ALA A 344 6.86 -11.43 -6.11
CA ALA A 344 5.59 -11.72 -6.81
C ALA A 344 5.67 -12.93 -7.75
N LYS A 345 6.86 -13.28 -8.27
CA LYS A 345 7.06 -14.44 -9.15
C LYS A 345 6.93 -15.75 -8.39
N GLN A 346 7.44 -15.83 -7.16
CA GLN A 346 7.34 -17.03 -6.31
C GLN A 346 5.86 -17.39 -6.06
N TYR A 347 5.06 -16.42 -5.62
CA TYR A 347 3.63 -16.63 -5.38
C TYR A 347 2.83 -16.94 -6.66
N LYS A 348 3.29 -16.48 -7.83
CA LYS A 348 2.68 -16.85 -9.12
C LYS A 348 2.85 -18.35 -9.41
N GLU A 349 3.97 -18.95 -9.02
CA GLU A 349 4.23 -20.36 -9.25
C GLU A 349 3.37 -21.25 -8.35
N TYR A 350 3.30 -20.94 -7.05
CA TYR A 350 2.35 -21.59 -6.13
C TYR A 350 0.91 -21.52 -6.66
N GLN A 351 0.48 -20.36 -7.15
CA GLN A 351 -0.86 -20.19 -7.73
C GLN A 351 -1.13 -21.12 -8.93
N ARG A 352 -0.13 -21.41 -9.76
CA ARG A 352 -0.29 -22.27 -10.95
C ARG A 352 -0.56 -23.70 -10.55
N GLN A 353 0.22 -24.23 -9.60
CA GLN A 353 0.08 -25.60 -9.11
C GLN A 353 -1.32 -25.86 -8.52
N PHE A 354 -1.88 -24.88 -7.81
CA PHE A 354 -3.23 -24.99 -7.21
C PHE A 354 -4.38 -24.61 -8.16
N GLY A 355 -4.03 -24.09 -9.34
CA GLY A 355 -4.97 -23.69 -10.38
C GLY A 355 -5.88 -24.85 -10.77
N ASP A 356 -5.23 -25.89 -11.29
CA ASP A 356 -5.89 -26.99 -11.98
C ASP A 356 -6.68 -27.90 -11.04
N ILE A 357 -6.19 -28.12 -9.82
CA ILE A 357 -6.86 -28.96 -8.81
C ILE A 357 -8.21 -28.38 -8.40
N ASN A 358 -8.24 -27.07 -8.16
CA ASN A 358 -9.49 -26.40 -7.81
C ASN A 358 -10.48 -26.43 -8.98
N ASP A 359 -9.99 -26.31 -10.21
CA ASP A 359 -10.85 -26.35 -11.40
C ASP A 359 -11.50 -27.75 -11.56
N ILE A 360 -10.74 -28.83 -11.34
CA ILE A 360 -11.30 -30.20 -11.33
C ILE A 360 -12.35 -30.38 -10.25
N ARG A 361 -12.08 -29.89 -9.04
CA ARG A 361 -13.03 -29.94 -7.92
C ARG A 361 -14.35 -29.23 -8.29
N ASP A 362 -14.26 -28.08 -8.94
CA ASP A 362 -15.42 -27.31 -9.35
C ASP A 362 -16.19 -28.04 -10.48
N TRP A 363 -15.50 -28.72 -11.42
CA TRP A 363 -16.15 -29.58 -12.43
C TRP A 363 -16.90 -30.76 -11.81
N LEU A 364 -16.27 -31.47 -10.87
CA LEU A 364 -16.88 -32.59 -10.15
C LEU A 364 -18.15 -32.15 -9.39
N SER A 365 -18.12 -30.94 -8.82
CA SER A 365 -19.27 -30.32 -8.15
C SER A 365 -20.41 -30.05 -9.12
N GLU A 366 -20.15 -29.45 -10.29
CA GLU A 366 -21.20 -29.16 -11.28
C GLU A 366 -21.82 -30.43 -11.86
N ILE A 367 -21.02 -31.45 -12.20
CA ILE A 367 -21.54 -32.75 -12.65
C ILE A 367 -22.42 -33.40 -11.56
N LYS A 368 -22.02 -33.27 -10.28
CA LYS A 368 -22.85 -33.73 -9.16
C LYS A 368 -24.18 -32.99 -9.09
N ASN A 369 -24.14 -31.67 -9.20
CA ASN A 369 -25.31 -30.81 -9.04
C ASN A 369 -26.34 -31.01 -10.17
N TYR A 370 -25.88 -31.33 -11.38
CA TYR A 370 -26.76 -31.58 -12.52
C TYR A 370 -27.06 -33.05 -12.77
N ARG A 371 -26.62 -33.99 -11.93
CA ARG A 371 -26.78 -35.44 -12.16
C ARG A 371 -28.19 -35.86 -12.61
N LYS A 372 -29.24 -35.26 -12.02
CA LYS A 372 -30.64 -35.57 -12.35
C LYS A 372 -31.16 -34.95 -13.65
N LYS A 373 -30.43 -33.99 -14.22
CA LYS A 373 -30.77 -33.23 -15.44
C LYS A 373 -29.88 -33.61 -16.63
N ILE A 374 -28.86 -34.42 -16.40
CA ILE A 374 -28.02 -34.96 -17.47
C ILE A 374 -28.80 -36.12 -18.09
N ASP A 375 -29.18 -35.95 -19.35
CA ASP A 375 -29.83 -36.98 -20.14
C ASP A 375 -28.79 -37.93 -20.74
N ALA A 376 -28.16 -38.72 -19.86
CA ALA A 376 -27.20 -39.75 -20.21
C ALA A 376 -27.31 -40.92 -19.21
N PRO A 377 -27.00 -42.16 -19.63
CA PRO A 377 -27.01 -43.30 -18.73
C PRO A 377 -26.11 -43.08 -17.50
N ALA A 378 -26.58 -43.55 -16.33
CA ALA A 378 -25.92 -43.31 -15.05
C ALA A 378 -24.48 -43.86 -14.99
N GLU A 379 -24.19 -44.94 -15.73
CA GLU A 379 -22.84 -45.50 -15.87
C GLU A 379 -21.86 -44.51 -16.50
N HIS A 380 -22.24 -43.85 -17.60
CA HIS A 380 -21.37 -42.87 -18.27
C HIS A 380 -21.12 -41.63 -17.41
N VAL A 381 -22.13 -41.16 -16.69
CA VAL A 381 -21.97 -40.06 -15.72
C VAL A 381 -21.01 -40.48 -14.61
N GLN A 382 -21.09 -41.72 -14.13
CA GLN A 382 -20.20 -42.23 -13.09
C GLN A 382 -18.76 -42.43 -13.61
N ALA A 383 -18.58 -42.93 -14.83
CA ALA A 383 -17.27 -43.11 -15.46
C ALA A 383 -16.54 -41.77 -15.65
N VAL A 384 -17.24 -40.74 -16.14
CA VAL A 384 -16.70 -39.38 -16.25
C VAL A 384 -16.25 -38.82 -14.90
N ARG A 385 -17.06 -39.03 -13.85
CA ARG A 385 -16.69 -38.60 -12.48
C ARG A 385 -15.48 -39.34 -11.94
N TYR A 386 -15.37 -40.63 -12.23
CA TYR A 386 -14.24 -41.45 -11.81
C TYR A 386 -12.94 -40.94 -12.45
N LYS A 387 -12.92 -40.76 -13.78
CA LYS A 387 -11.79 -40.19 -14.53
C LYS A 387 -11.33 -38.84 -13.96
N LEU A 388 -12.28 -37.93 -13.69
CA LEU A 388 -11.95 -36.63 -13.07
C LEU A 388 -11.44 -36.75 -11.63
N THR A 389 -11.86 -37.77 -10.89
CA THR A 389 -11.38 -38.01 -9.52
C THR A 389 -9.95 -38.56 -9.54
N GLU A 390 -9.62 -39.45 -10.47
CA GLU A 390 -8.24 -39.90 -10.69
C GLU A 390 -7.33 -38.75 -11.10
N ASP A 391 -7.75 -37.93 -12.07
CA ASP A 391 -7.01 -36.71 -12.48
C ASP A 391 -6.74 -35.78 -11.28
N LEU A 392 -7.72 -35.62 -10.39
CA LEU A 392 -7.60 -34.80 -9.19
C LEU A 392 -6.55 -35.38 -8.24
N GLN A 393 -6.62 -36.69 -7.98
CA GLN A 393 -5.70 -37.40 -7.09
C GLN A 393 -4.27 -37.36 -7.62
N GLU A 394 -4.08 -37.58 -8.92
CA GLU A 394 -2.75 -37.55 -9.54
C GLU A 394 -2.12 -36.16 -9.44
N ARG A 395 -2.91 -35.10 -9.63
CA ARG A 395 -2.43 -33.72 -9.51
C ARG A 395 -2.17 -33.32 -8.07
N ALA A 396 -3.02 -33.73 -7.13
CA ALA A 396 -2.84 -33.45 -5.70
C ALA A 396 -1.51 -34.03 -5.20
N LYS A 397 -1.18 -35.27 -5.58
CA LYS A 397 0.09 -35.94 -5.24
C LYS A 397 1.34 -35.26 -5.81
N LYS A 398 1.21 -34.44 -6.85
CA LYS A 398 2.32 -33.72 -7.48
C LYS A 398 2.56 -32.35 -6.85
N ILE A 399 1.74 -31.93 -5.89
CA ILE A 399 2.01 -30.70 -5.15
C ILE A 399 3.16 -30.98 -4.21
N ASP A 400 4.25 -30.26 -4.43
CA ASP A 400 5.33 -30.14 -3.47
C ASP A 400 5.39 -28.69 -2.98
N MET A 401 5.35 -28.52 -1.67
CA MET A 401 5.35 -27.21 -1.01
C MET A 401 6.55 -27.10 -0.07
N GLU A 402 7.71 -26.94 -0.68
CA GLU A 402 8.87 -26.33 -0.02
C GLU A 402 8.61 -24.81 0.10
N ILE A 403 8.49 -24.34 1.34
CA ILE A 403 8.40 -22.91 1.70
C ILE A 403 9.74 -22.47 2.25
#